data_AF-A0A959MH58-F1
#
_entry.id   AF-A0A959MH58-F1
#
_cell.length_a   1.000
_cell.length_b   1.000
_cell.length_c   1.000
_cell.angle_alpha   90.00
_cell.angle_beta   90.00
_cell.angle_gamma   90.00
#
_symmetry.space_group_name_H-M   'P 1'
#
loop_
_entity.id
_entity.type
_entity.pdbx_description
1 polymer ?
#
loop_
_entity_poly.entity_id
_entity_poly.type
_entity_poly.pdbx_seq_one_letter_code
_entity_poly.pdbx_strand_id
1 'polypeptide(L)'
;MYSLLLVIVPMLILCSCAEQEAGSTPQSDKAILSEGEGSNSTSLPKAEATAPPDERVGSAPSDKPYRQPFPPLLMGNISGGRNDSADSGTLNRESLPLVNVANDAPTPKRLPPLTYHRGVNHAHVHRRGNGYGSEASAREHDWLRSIGGNAIAITPFGFQQGAKSAELVGFGPDDIPGTRDRSMKLEDMAAEVDSAHKRGLRVMLKPHIWSNDFWNGSEWHGSVDQKSAADHKTWWASYRKMILYYAEFAESAGIDSYCLGTELLQMTTKYPNEWRTLIADVRNVYKGQLTYAAHWDREWREITFWDALDYIGIGAYFPLKVSDSASINTLVEEWQPYRKKIDSIAQKFNRPVLFLEIGYRAVAGTWREPWLYTGGAESPDAQGKAFEALLQAFQNDKWFKGMYVWKTFTDPNAARREGEQTDFQFKGLSGEVVLKKWWRGGT
;
A
#
# COMPACT_ATOMS: atom_id res chain seq x y z
N MET A 1 38.91 -37.40 18.22
CA MET A 1 39.69 -36.47 19.06
C MET A 1 39.27 -35.05 18.70
N TYR A 2 38.68 -34.35 19.69
CA TYR A 2 38.34 -32.91 19.81
C TYR A 2 37.43 -32.30 18.71
N SER A 3 36.13 -32.02 18.90
CA SER A 3 35.38 -31.19 19.88
C SER A 3 35.79 -29.71 19.96
N LEU A 4 34.85 -28.81 19.58
CA LEU A 4 34.48 -27.49 20.17
C LEU A 4 33.75 -26.65 19.09
N LEU A 5 32.75 -25.80 19.34
CA LEU A 5 31.69 -25.65 20.33
C LEU A 5 30.70 -24.64 19.66
N LEU A 6 29.40 -24.84 19.85
CA LEU A 6 28.38 -23.80 19.61
C LEU A 6 28.65 -22.61 20.54
N VAL A 7 28.51 -21.38 20.02
CA VAL A 7 28.25 -20.21 20.85
C VAL A 7 26.94 -19.56 20.39
N ILE A 8 25.93 -19.76 21.21
CA ILE A 8 24.68 -19.01 21.28
C ILE A 8 24.98 -17.76 22.12
N VAL A 9 24.64 -16.57 21.62
CA VAL A 9 24.54 -15.36 22.45
C VAL A 9 23.10 -14.85 22.39
N PRO A 10 22.35 -14.81 23.52
CA PRO A 10 21.08 -14.14 23.60
C PRO A 10 21.31 -12.67 23.98
N MET A 11 20.75 -11.73 23.22
CA MET A 11 20.72 -10.32 23.62
C MET A 11 19.39 -10.04 24.33
N LEU A 12 19.40 -10.25 25.64
CA LEU A 12 18.48 -9.66 26.60
C LEU A 12 18.81 -8.16 26.72
N ILE A 13 17.84 -7.28 26.46
CA ILE A 13 17.89 -5.91 26.98
C ILE A 13 16.92 -5.87 28.15
N LEU A 14 17.51 -5.87 29.34
CA LEU A 14 16.84 -5.63 30.61
C LEU A 14 16.50 -4.15 30.74
N CYS A 15 15.26 -3.93 31.15
CA CYS A 15 14.75 -2.73 31.80
C CYS A 15 15.67 -2.33 32.96
N SER A 16 16.04 -1.05 33.05
CA SER A 16 16.54 -0.46 34.29
C SER A 16 15.67 0.75 34.63
N CYS A 17 14.83 0.56 35.65
CA CYS A 17 14.27 1.63 36.44
C CYS A 17 15.35 2.14 37.40
N ALA A 18 15.48 3.45 37.53
CA ALA A 18 16.03 4.07 38.71
C ALA A 18 15.04 5.14 39.18
N GLU A 19 14.39 4.84 40.29
CA GLU A 19 13.63 5.76 41.12
C GLU A 19 14.55 6.78 41.78
N GLN A 20 14.04 8.00 41.98
CA GLN A 20 14.25 8.71 43.23
C GLN A 20 12.92 9.38 43.63
N GLU A 21 12.33 8.82 44.70
CA GLU A 21 11.35 9.42 45.60
C GLU A 21 11.89 10.75 46.19
N ALA A 22 11.19 11.69 46.81
CA ALA A 22 9.91 11.78 47.51
C ALA A 22 9.57 13.31 47.58
N GLY A 23 8.40 13.81 47.93
CA GLY A 23 7.24 13.18 48.53
C GLY A 23 6.12 14.17 48.85
N SER A 24 5.17 13.65 49.63
CA SER A 24 4.09 14.29 50.39
C SER A 24 2.94 14.99 49.65
N THR A 25 1.92 14.17 49.36
CA THR A 25 0.48 14.40 49.61
C THR A 25 0.14 14.81 51.07
N PRO A 26 -1.12 15.10 51.49
CA PRO A 26 -2.41 15.04 50.76
C PRO A 26 -3.41 16.21 51.02
N GLN A 27 -4.53 16.14 50.28
CA GLN A 27 -5.93 16.18 50.75
C GLN A 27 -6.79 17.46 50.63
N SER A 28 -7.97 17.22 50.02
CA SER A 28 -9.31 17.81 50.30
C SER A 28 -9.48 19.32 50.06
N ASP A 29 -10.62 19.89 49.66
CA ASP A 29 -11.99 19.44 49.53
C ASP A 29 -12.75 20.50 48.69
N LYS A 30 -13.84 20.06 48.05
CA LYS A 30 -15.14 20.74 47.84
C LYS A 30 -15.22 22.26 47.54
N ALA A 31 -15.78 22.52 46.35
CA ALA A 31 -17.09 23.16 46.08
C ALA A 31 -17.35 24.66 46.36
N ILE A 32 -18.39 25.15 45.65
CA ILE A 32 -19.21 26.38 45.80
C ILE A 32 -18.79 27.50 44.81
N LEU A 33 -19.48 27.71 43.67
CA LEU A 33 -20.78 28.39 43.41
C LEU A 33 -20.83 29.88 43.77
N SER A 34 -20.94 30.73 42.73
CA SER A 34 -21.84 31.90 42.62
C SER A 34 -21.54 32.61 41.28
N GLU A 35 -22.47 32.66 40.32
CA GLU A 35 -23.61 33.58 40.15
C GLU A 35 -23.24 35.00 39.69
N GLY A 36 -24.07 35.53 38.76
CA GLY A 36 -24.14 36.93 38.33
C GLY A 36 -23.77 37.14 36.86
N GLU A 37 -24.66 36.89 35.90
CA GLU A 37 -25.64 37.85 35.34
C GLU A 37 -25.03 39.16 34.81
N GLY A 38 -25.34 39.51 33.55
CA GLY A 38 -25.06 40.84 33.01
C GLY A 38 -25.16 40.95 31.49
N SER A 39 -26.33 41.36 31.02
CA SER A 39 -26.83 41.48 29.64
C SER A 39 -26.27 42.63 28.77
N ASN A 40 -26.61 42.52 27.47
CA ASN A 40 -26.78 43.58 26.43
C ASN A 40 -25.54 44.16 25.75
N SER A 41 -25.58 44.62 24.49
CA SER A 41 -26.35 44.34 23.27
C SER A 41 -25.71 45.21 22.17
N THR A 42 -25.85 44.80 20.91
CA THR A 42 -25.89 45.64 19.68
C THR A 42 -24.67 46.49 19.27
N SER A 43 -24.07 46.16 18.12
CA SER A 43 -24.27 46.92 16.87
C SER A 43 -23.39 46.39 15.72
N LEU A 44 -23.99 46.21 14.54
CA LEU A 44 -23.32 46.09 13.24
C LEU A 44 -23.08 47.51 12.68
N PRO A 45 -22.09 47.66 11.79
CA PRO A 45 -22.47 48.12 10.46
C PRO A 45 -21.75 47.42 9.29
N LYS A 46 -22.56 47.21 8.24
CA LYS A 46 -22.37 47.27 6.77
C LYS A 46 -21.03 46.93 6.11
N ALA A 47 -21.21 46.20 5.00
CA ALA A 47 -20.27 45.74 4.00
C ALA A 47 -19.59 46.83 3.17
N GLU A 48 -18.33 46.58 2.83
CA GLU A 48 -17.65 47.09 1.62
C GLU A 48 -17.07 45.89 0.85
N ALA A 49 -17.32 45.89 -0.46
CA ALA A 49 -16.79 44.92 -1.40
C ALA A 49 -15.33 45.27 -1.74
N THR A 50 -14.40 44.33 -1.56
CA THR A 50 -13.05 44.41 -2.13
C THR A 50 -12.70 43.06 -2.78
N ALA A 51 -12.04 43.15 -3.94
CA ALA A 51 -11.61 42.05 -4.80
C ALA A 51 -10.69 41.04 -4.08
N PRO A 52 -10.61 39.77 -4.53
CA PRO A 52 -9.78 38.76 -3.86
C PRO A 52 -8.29 39.11 -3.99
N PRO A 53 -7.49 39.05 -2.92
CA PRO A 53 -6.04 39.13 -3.04
C PRO A 53 -5.46 37.81 -3.53
N ASP A 54 -4.48 37.93 -4.43
CA ASP A 54 -3.57 36.89 -4.93
C ASP A 54 -3.27 35.78 -3.92
N GLU A 55 -3.58 34.53 -4.29
CA GLU A 55 -3.02 33.34 -3.65
C GLU A 55 -1.51 33.31 -3.91
N ARG A 56 -0.74 33.86 -2.96
CA ARG A 56 0.66 33.49 -2.84
C ARG A 56 0.72 32.00 -2.56
N VAL A 57 1.28 31.28 -3.52
CA VAL A 57 1.71 29.89 -3.45
C VAL A 57 2.44 29.68 -2.12
N GLY A 58 1.73 29.06 -1.18
CA GLY A 58 2.28 28.60 0.09
C GLY A 58 3.29 27.49 -0.18
N SER A 59 4.49 27.66 0.34
CA SER A 59 5.55 26.65 0.41
C SER A 59 5.03 25.30 0.89
N ALA A 60 5.49 24.23 0.24
CA ALA A 60 5.20 22.84 0.56
C ALA A 60 5.31 22.54 2.07
N PRO A 61 4.38 21.78 2.67
CA PRO A 61 4.56 21.27 4.03
C PRO A 61 5.75 20.31 4.05
N SER A 62 6.49 20.31 5.17
CA SER A 62 7.68 19.50 5.36
C SER A 62 7.37 18.00 5.29
N ASP A 63 7.73 17.37 4.18
CA ASP A 63 7.81 15.92 4.03
C ASP A 63 8.93 15.38 4.92
N LYS A 64 8.59 14.82 6.08
CA LYS A 64 9.46 13.88 6.79
C LYS A 64 8.98 12.46 6.47
N PRO A 65 9.73 11.67 5.70
CA PRO A 65 9.30 10.32 5.35
C PRO A 65 9.33 9.35 6.55
N TYR A 66 8.47 8.36 6.45
CA TYR A 66 8.02 7.47 7.51
C TYR A 66 8.85 6.16 7.55
N ARG A 67 9.14 5.64 8.75
CA ARG A 67 9.88 4.38 8.97
C ARG A 67 8.97 3.16 8.86
N GLN A 68 9.07 2.40 7.78
CA GLN A 68 8.54 1.02 7.74
C GLN A 68 9.43 0.11 8.60
N PRO A 69 8.92 -0.97 9.24
CA PRO A 69 9.71 -2.05 9.81
C PRO A 69 9.65 -3.35 8.95
N PHE A 70 10.80 -3.86 8.52
CA PHE A 70 11.13 -5.01 7.69
C PHE A 70 12.55 -5.39 8.12
N PRO A 71 12.88 -6.68 8.21
CA PRO A 71 14.20 -7.07 8.66
C PRO A 71 15.28 -6.55 7.69
N PRO A 72 16.45 -6.12 8.20
CA PRO A 72 17.57 -5.77 7.33
C PRO A 72 17.97 -7.01 6.52
N LEU A 73 17.78 -6.96 5.20
CA LEU A 73 18.49 -7.87 4.31
C LEU A 73 19.97 -7.49 4.38
N LEU A 74 20.83 -8.48 4.62
CA LEU A 74 22.29 -8.37 4.51
C LEU A 74 22.67 -8.02 3.05
N MET A 75 22.53 -6.74 2.70
CA MET A 75 23.14 -6.16 1.50
C MET A 75 24.63 -6.04 1.81
N GLY A 76 25.39 -7.10 1.54
CA GLY A 76 26.86 -7.03 1.53
C GLY A 76 27.30 -5.93 0.56
N ASN A 77 28.36 -5.19 0.91
CA ASN A 77 28.90 -4.10 0.10
C ASN A 77 29.10 -4.53 -1.37
N ILE A 78 28.25 -4.02 -2.27
CA ILE A 78 28.41 -4.20 -3.72
C ILE A 78 29.29 -3.06 -4.22
N SER A 79 30.60 -3.32 -4.37
CA SER A 79 31.49 -2.42 -5.11
C SER A 79 31.26 -2.65 -6.61
N GLY A 80 30.74 -1.62 -7.29
CA GLY A 80 30.51 -1.65 -8.73
C GLY A 80 31.82 -1.78 -9.52
N GLY A 81 31.98 -2.91 -10.21
CA GLY A 81 32.94 -3.05 -11.30
C GLY A 81 32.29 -2.60 -12.61
N ARG A 82 32.72 -1.46 -13.15
CA ARG A 82 32.41 -1.06 -14.53
C ARG A 82 33.15 -1.99 -15.49
N ASN A 83 32.43 -2.59 -16.43
CA ASN A 83 33.02 -3.02 -17.69
C ASN A 83 32.37 -2.22 -18.81
N ASP A 84 33.14 -1.28 -19.34
CA ASP A 84 32.84 -0.56 -20.57
C ASP A 84 33.10 -1.49 -21.76
N SER A 85 32.06 -1.79 -22.53
CA SER A 85 32.20 -1.94 -23.99
C SER A 85 30.83 -1.69 -24.62
N ALA A 86 30.75 -0.58 -25.34
CA ALA A 86 29.64 -0.27 -26.21
C ALA A 86 29.79 -1.11 -27.48
N ASP A 87 28.76 -1.88 -27.83
CA ASP A 87 28.58 -2.29 -29.22
C ASP A 87 27.11 -2.15 -29.63
N SER A 88 26.93 -1.43 -30.72
CA SER A 88 25.66 -1.10 -31.33
C SER A 88 25.17 -2.28 -32.16
N GLY A 89 24.34 -3.14 -31.56
CA GLY A 89 23.67 -4.25 -32.23
C GLY A 89 22.15 -4.15 -32.08
N THR A 90 21.45 -4.14 -33.21
CA THR A 90 19.99 -4.30 -33.31
C THR A 90 19.49 -5.45 -32.43
N LEU A 91 18.65 -5.13 -31.44
CA LEU A 91 18.02 -6.11 -30.55
C LEU A 91 17.05 -6.99 -31.35
N ASN A 92 17.52 -8.19 -31.70
CA ASN A 92 16.65 -9.29 -32.10
C ASN A 92 15.70 -9.64 -30.94
N ARG A 93 14.42 -9.87 -31.28
CA ARG A 93 13.41 -10.43 -30.39
C ARG A 93 13.81 -11.86 -29.99
N GLU A 94 14.64 -11.99 -28.96
CA GLU A 94 14.76 -13.25 -28.24
C GLU A 94 13.68 -13.28 -27.16
N SER A 95 12.67 -14.12 -27.38
CA SER A 95 11.71 -14.52 -26.36
C SER A 95 12.46 -15.04 -25.14
N LEU A 96 12.18 -14.45 -23.97
CA LEU A 96 12.67 -14.96 -22.69
C LEU A 96 12.32 -16.46 -22.58
N PRO A 97 13.20 -17.31 -22.04
CA PRO A 97 12.94 -18.73 -21.92
C PRO A 97 11.71 -18.94 -21.05
N LEU A 98 10.64 -19.47 -21.67
CA LEU A 98 9.43 -19.92 -20.99
C LEU A 98 9.85 -20.82 -19.82
N VAL A 99 9.37 -20.50 -18.62
CA VAL A 99 9.47 -21.40 -17.48
C VAL A 99 8.69 -22.67 -17.86
N ASN A 100 9.43 -23.70 -18.23
CA ASN A 100 8.88 -24.95 -18.70
C ASN A 100 8.38 -25.75 -17.49
N VAL A 101 7.17 -25.43 -17.02
CA VAL A 101 6.44 -26.25 -16.06
C VAL A 101 5.79 -27.39 -16.86
N ALA A 102 6.57 -28.40 -17.23
CA ALA A 102 6.02 -29.62 -17.82
C ALA A 102 5.34 -30.44 -16.71
N ASN A 103 4.01 -30.59 -16.79
CA ASN A 103 3.28 -31.87 -16.82
C ASN A 103 1.78 -31.65 -16.55
N ASP A 104 0.95 -31.88 -17.58
CA ASP A 104 -0.47 -32.33 -17.60
C ASP A 104 -1.53 -31.74 -16.64
N ALA A 105 -1.18 -30.77 -15.79
CA ALA A 105 -2.15 -30.06 -14.97
C ALA A 105 -2.90 -29.05 -15.87
N PRO A 106 -4.24 -28.97 -15.78
CA PRO A 106 -4.97 -27.92 -16.47
C PRO A 106 -4.40 -26.56 -16.04
N THR A 107 -4.07 -25.71 -17.02
CA THR A 107 -3.58 -24.36 -16.76
C THR A 107 -4.50 -23.68 -15.74
N PRO A 108 -3.96 -23.15 -14.62
CA PRO A 108 -4.76 -22.48 -13.60
C PRO A 108 -5.68 -21.46 -14.25
N LYS A 109 -6.99 -21.66 -14.08
CA LYS A 109 -7.99 -20.82 -14.74
C LYS A 109 -8.28 -19.61 -13.85
N ARG A 110 -8.04 -18.41 -14.37
CA ARG A 110 -8.54 -17.15 -13.78
C ARG A 110 -10.00 -17.28 -13.38
N LEU A 111 -10.36 -16.72 -12.22
CA LEU A 111 -11.75 -16.63 -11.82
C LEU A 111 -12.44 -15.52 -12.63
N PRO A 112 -13.79 -15.56 -12.76
CA PRO A 112 -14.52 -14.47 -13.37
C PRO A 112 -14.24 -13.13 -12.67
N PRO A 113 -14.08 -12.02 -13.42
CA PRO A 113 -13.85 -10.69 -12.85
C PRO A 113 -14.90 -10.31 -11.81
N LEU A 114 -14.48 -9.54 -10.81
CA LEU A 114 -15.38 -9.02 -9.78
C LEU A 114 -16.11 -7.78 -10.31
N THR A 115 -17.37 -7.64 -9.92
CA THR A 115 -18.13 -6.39 -10.12
C THR A 115 -17.87 -5.38 -8.99
N TYR A 116 -17.40 -5.86 -7.83
CA TYR A 116 -17.04 -5.05 -6.67
C TYR A 116 -16.00 -5.79 -5.81
N HIS A 117 -14.92 -5.10 -5.47
CA HIS A 117 -13.77 -5.60 -4.72
C HIS A 117 -13.92 -5.29 -3.22
N ARG A 118 -13.90 -6.35 -2.42
CA ARG A 118 -13.87 -6.36 -0.96
C ARG A 118 -12.55 -6.99 -0.57
N GLY A 119 -11.49 -6.26 -0.91
CA GLY A 119 -10.13 -6.75 -0.93
C GLY A 119 -9.33 -6.37 0.31
N VAL A 120 -8.21 -7.04 0.49
CA VAL A 120 -7.16 -6.66 1.45
C VAL A 120 -5.80 -6.71 0.77
N ASN A 121 -4.88 -5.82 1.18
CA ASN A 121 -3.46 -6.00 0.89
C ASN A 121 -2.95 -7.10 1.85
N HIS A 122 -2.53 -8.23 1.30
CA HIS A 122 -2.17 -9.43 2.05
C HIS A 122 -0.64 -9.55 2.14
N ALA A 123 -0.10 -9.04 3.24
CA ALA A 123 1.33 -8.86 3.43
C ALA A 123 2.04 -10.20 3.76
N HIS A 124 3.16 -10.41 3.10
CA HIS A 124 4.06 -11.54 3.37
C HIS A 124 4.85 -11.28 4.65
N VAL A 125 4.93 -12.26 5.56
CA VAL A 125 5.77 -12.17 6.77
C VAL A 125 7.24 -12.55 6.51
N HIS A 126 7.68 -12.50 5.25
CA HIS A 126 9.07 -12.73 4.80
C HIS A 126 9.76 -13.96 5.41
N ARG A 127 8.99 -15.02 5.64
CA ARG A 127 9.44 -16.25 6.30
C ARG A 127 8.81 -17.48 5.62
N ARG A 128 9.66 -18.40 5.15
CA ARG A 128 9.17 -19.68 4.61
C ARG A 128 8.41 -20.47 5.68
N GLY A 129 7.32 -21.11 5.28
CA GLY A 129 6.44 -21.86 6.17
C GLY A 129 5.33 -21.01 6.81
N ASN A 130 5.49 -19.69 6.88
CA ASN A 130 4.48 -18.77 7.44
C ASN A 130 4.03 -17.67 6.46
N GLY A 131 4.69 -17.55 5.31
CA GLY A 131 4.36 -16.60 4.25
C GLY A 131 3.34 -17.11 3.24
N TYR A 132 3.42 -16.61 2.00
CA TYR A 132 2.60 -17.07 0.88
C TYR A 132 2.66 -18.59 0.71
N GLY A 133 1.51 -19.21 0.45
CA GLY A 133 1.35 -20.66 0.29
C GLY A 133 1.27 -21.44 1.61
N SER A 134 1.39 -20.78 2.77
CA SER A 134 1.36 -21.46 4.07
C SER A 134 -0.05 -21.79 4.55
N GLU A 135 -0.14 -22.74 5.49
CA GLU A 135 -1.39 -23.02 6.22
C GLU A 135 -1.85 -21.82 7.06
N ALA A 136 -0.91 -20.99 7.54
CA ALA A 136 -1.25 -19.77 8.25
C ALA A 136 -1.99 -18.80 7.34
N SER A 137 -1.48 -18.58 6.13
CA SER A 137 -2.15 -17.74 5.14
C SER A 137 -3.53 -18.31 4.75
N ALA A 138 -3.61 -19.63 4.55
CA ALA A 138 -4.87 -20.30 4.24
C ALA A 138 -5.97 -20.03 5.28
N ARG A 139 -5.62 -19.97 6.58
CA ARG A 139 -6.57 -19.60 7.65
C ARG A 139 -7.00 -18.13 7.57
N GLU A 140 -6.12 -17.24 7.13
CA GLU A 140 -6.46 -15.83 6.90
C GLU A 140 -7.39 -15.67 5.69
N HIS A 141 -7.23 -16.47 4.64
CA HIS A 141 -8.20 -16.54 3.54
C HIS A 141 -9.59 -17.00 4.03
N ASP A 142 -9.65 -18.02 4.88
CA ASP A 142 -10.91 -18.52 5.46
C ASP A 142 -11.59 -17.44 6.32
N TRP A 143 -10.82 -16.75 7.15
CA TRP A 143 -11.34 -15.62 7.94
C TRP A 143 -11.83 -14.47 7.04
N LEU A 144 -11.04 -14.07 6.03
CA LEU A 144 -11.42 -13.00 5.10
C LEU A 144 -12.76 -13.31 4.42
N ARG A 145 -12.94 -14.56 3.98
CA ARG A 145 -14.23 -15.03 3.44
C ARG A 145 -15.36 -14.93 4.45
N SER A 146 -15.11 -15.30 5.71
CA SER A 146 -16.13 -15.27 6.78
C SER A 146 -16.71 -13.87 7.03
N ILE A 147 -15.93 -12.81 6.74
CA ILE A 147 -16.36 -11.41 6.86
C ILE A 147 -16.87 -10.81 5.53
N GLY A 148 -16.97 -11.61 4.47
CA GLY A 148 -17.49 -11.17 3.16
C GLY A 148 -16.43 -10.65 2.19
N GLY A 149 -15.15 -10.70 2.56
CA GLY A 149 -14.05 -10.39 1.65
C GLY A 149 -14.03 -11.33 0.44
N ASN A 150 -13.56 -10.82 -0.69
CA ASN A 150 -13.60 -11.56 -1.97
C ASN A 150 -12.32 -11.43 -2.81
N ALA A 151 -11.32 -10.69 -2.34
CA ALA A 151 -10.05 -10.52 -3.03
C ALA A 151 -8.87 -10.31 -2.07
N ILE A 152 -7.68 -10.67 -2.52
CA ILE A 152 -6.41 -10.33 -1.89
C ILE A 152 -5.49 -9.67 -2.92
N ALA A 153 -4.61 -8.77 -2.48
CA ALA A 153 -3.46 -8.33 -3.25
C ALA A 153 -2.19 -8.91 -2.63
N ILE A 154 -1.35 -9.54 -3.44
CA ILE A 154 -0.05 -10.07 -3.04
C ILE A 154 1.06 -9.25 -3.71
N THR A 155 2.16 -9.05 -3.00
CA THR A 155 3.16 -8.03 -3.34
C THR A 155 4.56 -8.63 -3.40
N PRO A 156 5.05 -8.97 -4.60
CA PRO A 156 6.47 -9.20 -4.79
C PRO A 156 7.26 -7.91 -4.87
N PHE A 157 8.56 -7.98 -4.63
CA PHE A 157 9.45 -6.81 -4.62
C PHE A 157 10.57 -6.93 -5.65
N GLY A 158 10.91 -5.79 -6.26
CA GLY A 158 12.25 -5.51 -6.76
C GLY A 158 12.97 -4.55 -5.79
N PHE A 159 14.29 -4.53 -5.82
CA PHE A 159 15.11 -3.76 -4.89
C PHE A 159 16.03 -2.80 -5.63
N GLN A 160 16.25 -1.63 -5.07
CA GLN A 160 17.28 -0.67 -5.48
C GLN A 160 17.99 -0.11 -4.26
N GLN A 161 19.24 0.34 -4.40
CA GLN A 161 20.02 0.80 -3.25
C GLN A 161 19.42 2.05 -2.60
N GLY A 162 19.01 3.02 -3.42
CA GLY A 162 18.38 4.26 -2.98
C GLY A 162 17.42 4.80 -4.03
N ALA A 163 16.66 5.85 -3.73
CA ALA A 163 15.59 6.37 -4.61
C ALA A 163 16.10 6.78 -6.01
N LYS A 164 17.36 7.22 -6.10
CA LYS A 164 17.98 7.73 -7.34
C LYS A 164 18.87 6.69 -8.05
N SER A 165 18.81 5.42 -7.66
CA SER A 165 19.58 4.33 -8.28
C SER A 165 19.16 4.12 -9.75
N ALA A 166 20.14 3.71 -10.56
CA ALA A 166 19.96 3.52 -12.01
C ALA A 166 19.41 2.14 -12.39
N GLU A 167 19.22 1.22 -11.45
CA GLU A 167 18.81 -0.16 -11.75
C GLU A 167 18.04 -0.78 -10.59
N LEU A 168 17.07 -1.63 -10.93
CA LEU A 168 16.39 -2.56 -10.03
C LEU A 168 17.01 -3.96 -10.14
N VAL A 169 17.11 -4.63 -9.01
CA VAL A 169 17.56 -6.03 -8.87
C VAL A 169 16.54 -6.81 -8.04
N GLY A 170 16.76 -8.10 -7.80
CA GLY A 170 15.94 -8.90 -6.89
C GLY A 170 14.77 -9.65 -7.53
N PHE A 171 14.71 -9.73 -8.86
CA PHE A 171 13.60 -10.35 -9.60
C PHE A 171 14.09 -11.10 -10.85
N GLY A 172 13.28 -12.04 -11.37
CA GLY A 172 13.57 -12.74 -12.62
C GLY A 172 14.65 -13.81 -12.48
N PRO A 173 14.78 -14.78 -13.42
CA PRO A 173 15.76 -15.86 -13.33
C PRO A 173 17.22 -15.41 -13.50
N ASP A 174 17.48 -14.30 -14.21
CA ASP A 174 18.82 -13.80 -14.53
C ASP A 174 19.38 -12.81 -13.49
N ASP A 175 18.72 -12.68 -12.34
CA ASP A 175 19.11 -11.71 -11.31
C ASP A 175 20.47 -12.01 -10.67
N ILE A 176 21.02 -10.99 -10.01
CA ILE A 176 22.25 -11.12 -9.22
C ILE A 176 22.04 -12.12 -8.07
N PRO A 177 22.94 -13.10 -7.87
CA PRO A 177 22.84 -14.02 -6.74
C PRO A 177 22.81 -13.27 -5.39
N GLY A 178 21.77 -13.51 -4.60
CA GLY A 178 21.64 -12.95 -3.24
C GLY A 178 20.81 -11.68 -3.12
N THR A 179 20.36 -11.07 -4.22
CA THR A 179 19.48 -9.88 -4.18
C THR A 179 18.00 -10.19 -4.05
N ARG A 180 17.58 -11.43 -4.35
CA ARG A 180 16.19 -11.87 -4.21
C ARG A 180 15.81 -12.12 -2.76
N ASP A 181 14.55 -11.81 -2.44
CA ASP A 181 13.93 -12.33 -1.23
C ASP A 181 13.81 -13.86 -1.30
N ARG A 182 14.66 -14.55 -0.52
CA ARG A 182 14.71 -16.02 -0.47
C ARG A 182 13.45 -16.66 0.10
N SER A 183 12.60 -15.88 0.76
CA SER A 183 11.32 -16.33 1.30
C SER A 183 10.16 -16.21 0.32
N MET A 184 10.39 -15.60 -0.85
CA MET A 184 9.35 -15.26 -1.83
C MET A 184 9.67 -15.86 -3.19
N LYS A 185 9.32 -17.13 -3.36
CA LYS A 185 9.44 -17.82 -4.66
C LYS A 185 8.13 -17.78 -5.44
N LEU A 186 8.24 -17.92 -6.75
CA LEU A 186 7.06 -18.09 -7.61
C LEU A 186 6.22 -19.32 -7.21
N GLU A 187 6.85 -20.41 -6.75
CA GLU A 187 6.14 -21.61 -6.28
C GLU A 187 5.25 -21.33 -5.06
N ASP A 188 5.76 -20.56 -4.11
CA ASP A 188 5.04 -20.17 -2.88
C ASP A 188 3.89 -19.20 -3.22
N MET A 189 4.12 -18.26 -4.15
CA MET A 189 3.06 -17.37 -4.64
C MET A 189 2.00 -18.11 -5.48
N ALA A 190 2.38 -19.12 -6.27
CA ALA A 190 1.42 -19.94 -7.01
C ALA A 190 0.55 -20.76 -6.05
N ALA A 191 1.14 -21.30 -4.98
CA ALA A 191 0.40 -21.98 -3.92
C ALA A 191 -0.56 -21.04 -3.18
N GLU A 192 -0.17 -19.77 -2.98
CA GLU A 192 -1.05 -18.74 -2.41
C GLU A 192 -2.24 -18.45 -3.32
N VAL A 193 -2.00 -18.31 -4.63
CA VAL A 193 -3.05 -18.10 -5.63
C VAL A 193 -4.05 -19.25 -5.64
N ASP A 194 -3.55 -20.49 -5.68
CA ASP A 194 -4.39 -21.69 -5.61
C ASP A 194 -5.20 -21.76 -4.30
N SER A 195 -4.57 -21.45 -3.17
CA SER A 195 -5.23 -21.40 -1.86
C SER A 195 -6.38 -20.38 -1.82
N ALA A 196 -6.17 -19.19 -2.39
CA ALA A 196 -7.16 -18.13 -2.49
C ALA A 196 -8.30 -18.51 -3.45
N HIS A 197 -7.96 -19.05 -4.64
CA HIS A 197 -8.92 -19.47 -5.66
C HIS A 197 -9.82 -20.62 -5.22
N LYS A 198 -9.28 -21.62 -4.51
CA LYS A 198 -10.08 -22.71 -3.90
C LYS A 198 -11.13 -22.18 -2.93
N ARG A 199 -10.85 -21.03 -2.32
CA ARG A 199 -11.79 -20.30 -1.47
C ARG A 199 -12.63 -19.31 -2.25
N GLY A 200 -12.45 -19.14 -3.55
CA GLY A 200 -13.16 -18.21 -4.43
C GLY A 200 -12.79 -16.73 -4.22
N LEU A 201 -11.65 -16.46 -3.59
CA LEU A 201 -11.03 -15.14 -3.53
C LEU A 201 -10.30 -14.87 -4.85
N ARG A 202 -10.38 -13.65 -5.36
CA ARG A 202 -9.55 -13.22 -6.49
C ARG A 202 -8.20 -12.72 -6.00
N VAL A 203 -7.16 -12.88 -6.82
CA VAL A 203 -5.82 -12.42 -6.51
C VAL A 203 -5.43 -11.29 -7.46
N MET A 204 -4.95 -10.20 -6.87
CA MET A 204 -4.21 -9.16 -7.56
C MET A 204 -2.72 -9.34 -7.30
N LEU A 205 -1.90 -9.41 -8.34
CA LEU A 205 -0.45 -9.32 -8.19
C LEU A 205 -0.04 -7.85 -8.34
N LYS A 206 0.71 -7.34 -7.36
CA LYS A 206 1.06 -5.92 -7.27
C LYS A 206 2.55 -5.78 -6.94
N PRO A 207 3.45 -5.84 -7.93
CA PRO A 207 4.88 -5.71 -7.69
C PRO A 207 5.25 -4.33 -7.18
N HIS A 208 6.02 -4.28 -6.11
CA HIS A 208 6.54 -3.07 -5.49
C HIS A 208 8.04 -2.95 -5.73
N ILE A 209 8.57 -1.75 -5.50
CA ILE A 209 10.00 -1.51 -5.40
C ILE A 209 10.35 -1.22 -3.94
N TRP A 210 11.54 -1.62 -3.52
CA TRP A 210 12.06 -1.33 -2.19
C TRP A 210 13.44 -0.71 -2.25
N SER A 211 13.76 0.15 -1.29
CA SER A 211 15.09 0.74 -1.15
C SER A 211 15.45 1.05 0.30
N ASN A 212 16.74 1.26 0.56
CA ASN A 212 17.20 1.65 1.90
C ASN A 212 16.68 3.04 2.30
N ASP A 213 16.44 3.92 1.32
CA ASP A 213 15.93 5.27 1.58
C ASP A 213 14.46 5.25 1.99
N PHE A 214 13.66 4.33 1.44
CA PHE A 214 12.27 4.12 1.87
C PHE A 214 12.22 3.50 3.27
N TRP A 215 13.14 2.55 3.51
CA TRP A 215 13.29 1.88 4.80
C TRP A 215 13.57 2.86 5.95
N ASN A 216 14.58 3.71 5.78
CA ASN A 216 15.01 4.62 6.83
C ASN A 216 14.15 5.91 6.90
N GLY A 217 13.26 6.10 5.94
CA GLY A 217 12.40 7.27 5.84
C GLY A 217 13.13 8.54 5.37
N SER A 218 14.19 8.42 4.57
CA SER A 218 14.85 9.57 3.94
C SER A 218 14.19 9.97 2.61
N GLU A 219 13.53 9.01 1.95
CA GLU A 219 12.75 9.21 0.73
C GLU A 219 11.48 8.37 0.78
N TRP A 220 10.60 8.53 -0.21
CA TRP A 220 9.43 7.68 -0.43
C TRP A 220 9.39 7.21 -1.90
N HIS A 221 8.53 6.24 -2.23
CA HIS A 221 8.48 5.63 -3.57
C HIS A 221 8.34 6.65 -4.71
N GLY A 222 7.57 7.71 -4.49
CA GLY A 222 7.38 8.76 -5.48
C GLY A 222 8.61 9.60 -5.74
N SER A 223 9.64 9.54 -4.88
CA SER A 223 10.93 10.20 -5.11
C SER A 223 11.81 9.49 -6.13
N VAL A 224 11.44 8.32 -6.65
CA VAL A 224 12.24 7.63 -7.67
C VAL A 224 12.38 8.49 -8.91
N ASP A 225 13.61 8.91 -9.19
CA ASP A 225 13.95 9.86 -10.27
C ASP A 225 15.44 9.78 -10.55
N GLN A 226 15.83 9.28 -11.71
CA GLN A 226 17.24 9.00 -12.00
C GLN A 226 18.04 10.30 -12.25
N LYS A 227 19.34 10.26 -11.94
CA LYS A 227 20.22 11.44 -11.98
C LYS A 227 20.54 11.94 -13.39
N SER A 228 20.33 11.10 -14.39
CA SER A 228 20.63 11.40 -15.80
C SER A 228 19.69 10.63 -16.73
N ALA A 229 19.60 11.05 -17.99
CA ALA A 229 18.83 10.33 -19.01
C ALA A 229 19.38 8.92 -19.28
N ALA A 230 20.69 8.73 -19.14
CA ALA A 230 21.33 7.41 -19.28
C ALA A 230 20.91 6.48 -18.12
N ASP A 231 20.96 6.98 -16.89
CA ASP A 231 20.52 6.23 -15.71
C ASP A 231 19.02 5.93 -15.78
N HIS A 232 18.20 6.88 -16.24
CA HIS A 232 16.77 6.68 -16.47
C HIS A 232 16.53 5.53 -17.45
N LYS A 233 17.24 5.52 -18.59
CA LYS A 233 17.12 4.44 -19.58
C LYS A 233 17.44 3.07 -18.98
N THR A 234 18.50 2.98 -18.16
CA THR A 234 18.87 1.74 -17.45
C THR A 234 17.80 1.34 -16.46
N TRP A 235 17.31 2.28 -15.65
CA TRP A 235 16.33 2.01 -14.62
C TRP A 235 15.01 1.57 -15.24
N TRP A 236 14.54 2.30 -16.26
CA TRP A 236 13.32 1.97 -16.98
C TRP A 236 13.39 0.59 -17.64
N ALA A 237 14.54 0.24 -18.23
CA ALA A 237 14.75 -1.10 -18.80
C ALA A 237 14.62 -2.20 -17.73
N SER A 238 15.22 -2.00 -16.54
CA SER A 238 15.11 -2.94 -15.42
C SER A 238 13.69 -3.03 -14.85
N TYR A 239 13.00 -1.89 -14.69
CA TYR A 239 11.61 -1.83 -14.22
C TYR A 239 10.66 -2.54 -15.20
N ARG A 240 10.81 -2.26 -16.49
CA ARG A 240 10.07 -2.95 -17.55
C ARG A 240 10.32 -4.46 -17.52
N LYS A 241 11.57 -4.92 -17.37
CA LYS A 241 11.90 -6.35 -17.27
C LYS A 241 11.19 -6.98 -16.07
N MET A 242 11.18 -6.31 -14.92
CA MET A 242 10.49 -6.78 -13.70
C MET A 242 8.98 -6.91 -13.91
N ILE A 243 8.34 -5.89 -14.48
CA ILE A 243 6.89 -5.89 -14.70
C ILE A 243 6.50 -6.97 -15.72
N LEU A 244 7.26 -7.16 -16.80
CA LEU A 244 6.96 -8.24 -17.76
C LEU A 244 7.17 -9.64 -17.15
N TYR A 245 8.23 -9.84 -16.37
CA TYR A 245 8.48 -11.09 -15.67
C TYR A 245 7.31 -11.49 -14.75
N TYR A 246 6.81 -10.53 -13.95
CA TYR A 246 5.66 -10.79 -13.08
C TYR A 246 4.33 -10.86 -13.85
N ALA A 247 4.21 -10.23 -15.02
CA ALA A 247 3.04 -10.38 -15.89
C ALA A 247 2.95 -11.79 -16.51
N GLU A 248 4.08 -12.37 -16.94
CA GLU A 248 4.16 -13.75 -17.42
C GLU A 248 3.82 -14.76 -16.30
N PHE A 249 4.32 -14.50 -15.09
CA PHE A 249 3.91 -15.26 -13.91
C PHE A 249 2.41 -15.12 -13.62
N ALA A 250 1.87 -13.90 -13.67
CA ALA A 250 0.44 -13.65 -13.45
C ALA A 250 -0.44 -14.37 -14.48
N GLU A 251 -0.01 -14.45 -15.74
CA GLU A 251 -0.70 -15.20 -16.78
C GLU A 251 -0.70 -16.70 -16.48
N SER A 252 0.49 -17.28 -16.24
CA SER A 252 0.67 -18.72 -16.03
C SER A 252 0.03 -19.23 -14.73
N ALA A 253 0.03 -18.42 -13.67
CA ALA A 253 -0.60 -18.75 -12.39
C ALA A 253 -2.12 -18.43 -12.35
N GLY A 254 -2.67 -17.87 -13.43
CA GLY A 254 -4.10 -17.55 -13.49
C GLY A 254 -4.52 -16.38 -12.59
N ILE A 255 -3.65 -15.40 -12.33
CA ILE A 255 -3.95 -14.27 -11.45
C ILE A 255 -4.98 -13.32 -12.08
N ASP A 256 -5.97 -12.89 -11.30
CA ASP A 256 -7.18 -12.20 -11.78
C ASP A 256 -6.96 -10.72 -12.15
N SER A 257 -6.05 -10.05 -11.45
CA SER A 257 -5.69 -8.65 -11.73
C SER A 257 -4.20 -8.39 -11.54
N TYR A 258 -3.67 -7.41 -12.25
CA TYR A 258 -2.26 -7.03 -12.20
C TYR A 258 -2.11 -5.51 -12.07
N CYS A 259 -1.48 -5.09 -10.99
CA CYS A 259 -1.19 -3.68 -10.70
C CYS A 259 0.25 -3.38 -11.10
N LEU A 260 0.44 -2.48 -12.07
CA LEU A 260 1.73 -2.27 -12.73
C LEU A 260 2.76 -1.57 -11.84
N GLY A 261 2.32 -0.85 -10.82
CA GLY A 261 3.20 -0.13 -9.91
C GLY A 261 2.41 0.55 -8.80
N THR A 262 3.12 1.15 -7.86
CA THR A 262 2.54 1.82 -6.69
C THR A 262 3.34 3.08 -6.38
N GLU A 263 2.67 4.22 -6.48
CA GLU A 263 3.12 5.54 -6.02
C GLU A 263 4.44 6.05 -6.62
N LEU A 264 4.75 5.69 -7.86
CA LEU A 264 5.92 6.16 -8.61
C LEU A 264 5.67 7.54 -9.26
N LEU A 265 5.29 8.54 -8.45
CA LEU A 265 4.86 9.87 -8.87
C LEU A 265 5.74 10.51 -9.97
N GLN A 266 7.05 10.54 -9.77
CA GLN A 266 7.95 11.16 -10.75
C GLN A 266 7.99 10.35 -12.05
N MET A 267 7.94 9.02 -11.98
CA MET A 267 7.96 8.15 -13.16
C MET A 267 6.68 8.26 -13.98
N THR A 268 5.52 8.30 -13.32
CA THR A 268 4.22 8.36 -14.01
C THR A 268 3.93 9.71 -14.65
N THR A 269 4.38 10.80 -14.02
CA THR A 269 4.13 12.16 -14.50
C THR A 269 5.14 12.62 -15.55
N LYS A 270 6.43 12.25 -15.43
CA LYS A 270 7.47 12.64 -16.40
C LYS A 270 7.50 11.77 -17.65
N TYR A 271 7.16 10.48 -17.56
CA TYR A 271 7.35 9.51 -18.65
C TYR A 271 6.06 8.78 -19.09
N PRO A 272 4.94 9.47 -19.34
CA PRO A 272 3.66 8.83 -19.64
C PRO A 272 3.66 7.96 -20.92
N ASN A 273 4.53 8.26 -21.89
CA ASN A 273 4.66 7.46 -23.12
C ASN A 273 5.35 6.12 -22.87
N GLU A 274 6.29 6.08 -21.95
CA GLU A 274 6.95 4.82 -21.57
C GLU A 274 5.97 3.90 -20.85
N TRP A 275 5.14 4.45 -19.96
CA TRP A 275 4.03 3.74 -19.32
C TRP A 275 3.03 3.17 -20.34
N ARG A 276 2.63 3.95 -21.35
CA ARG A 276 1.76 3.42 -22.43
C ARG A 276 2.38 2.25 -23.17
N THR A 277 3.68 2.33 -23.45
CA THR A 277 4.42 1.24 -24.10
C THR A 277 4.43 0.01 -23.19
N LEU A 278 4.78 0.18 -21.91
CA LEU A 278 4.75 -0.90 -20.91
C LEU A 278 3.37 -1.56 -20.81
N ILE A 279 2.29 -0.78 -20.76
CA ILE A 279 0.92 -1.30 -20.71
C ILE A 279 0.61 -2.15 -21.94
N ALA A 280 0.96 -1.67 -23.14
CA ALA A 280 0.75 -2.43 -24.38
C ALA A 280 1.52 -3.76 -24.37
N ASP A 281 2.74 -3.77 -23.86
CA ASP A 281 3.55 -4.99 -23.77
C ASP A 281 3.03 -5.97 -22.73
N VAL A 282 2.59 -5.48 -21.58
CA VAL A 282 1.92 -6.31 -20.57
C VAL A 282 0.65 -6.93 -21.15
N ARG A 283 -0.17 -6.19 -21.92
CA ARG A 283 -1.36 -6.75 -22.60
C ARG A 283 -1.04 -7.85 -23.60
N ASN A 284 0.18 -7.89 -24.15
CA ASN A 284 0.59 -8.98 -25.05
C ASN A 284 0.75 -10.31 -24.29
N VAL A 285 1.27 -10.27 -23.07
CA VAL A 285 1.56 -11.47 -22.26
C VAL A 285 0.48 -11.79 -21.21
N TYR A 286 -0.26 -10.80 -20.72
CA TYR A 286 -1.26 -10.95 -19.65
C TYR A 286 -2.66 -10.55 -20.12
N LYS A 287 -3.65 -11.41 -19.88
CA LYS A 287 -5.05 -11.21 -20.35
C LYS A 287 -6.06 -10.88 -19.25
N GLY A 288 -5.62 -10.71 -18.00
CA GLY A 288 -6.49 -10.27 -16.90
C GLY A 288 -6.62 -8.75 -16.80
N GLN A 289 -7.14 -8.27 -15.68
CA GLN A 289 -7.42 -6.83 -15.49
C GLN A 289 -6.15 -6.06 -15.10
N LEU A 290 -5.91 -4.90 -15.72
CA LEU A 290 -4.77 -4.04 -15.45
C LEU A 290 -5.17 -2.77 -14.68
N THR A 291 -4.30 -2.38 -13.75
CA THR A 291 -4.43 -1.13 -12.99
C THR A 291 -3.06 -0.58 -12.57
N TYR A 292 -3.06 0.56 -11.91
CA TYR A 292 -1.91 1.20 -11.29
C TYR A 292 -2.36 1.88 -9.98
N ALA A 293 -1.58 1.79 -8.90
CA ALA A 293 -1.92 2.40 -7.61
C ALA A 293 -1.26 3.77 -7.47
N ALA A 294 -2.00 4.83 -7.81
CA ALA A 294 -1.51 6.20 -7.70
C ALA A 294 -1.66 6.77 -6.29
N HIS A 295 -0.68 7.56 -5.85
CA HIS A 295 -0.70 8.27 -4.57
C HIS A 295 -1.90 9.25 -4.51
N TRP A 296 -2.54 9.38 -3.34
CA TRP A 296 -3.79 10.13 -3.15
C TRP A 296 -3.72 11.62 -3.51
N ASP A 297 -2.55 12.25 -3.47
CA ASP A 297 -2.45 13.70 -3.65
C ASP A 297 -2.60 14.13 -5.12
N ARG A 298 -1.49 14.28 -5.84
CA ARG A 298 -1.49 14.81 -7.21
C ARG A 298 -1.37 13.75 -8.29
N GLU A 299 -0.76 12.61 -8.00
CA GLU A 299 -0.42 11.60 -9.02
C GLU A 299 -1.64 11.10 -9.80
N TRP A 300 -2.70 10.70 -9.10
CA TRP A 300 -3.91 10.15 -9.74
C TRP A 300 -4.61 11.13 -10.69
N ARG A 301 -4.42 12.45 -10.46
CA ARG A 301 -4.96 13.53 -11.31
C ARG A 301 -4.10 13.80 -12.53
N GLU A 302 -2.79 13.54 -12.42
CA GLU A 302 -1.80 13.86 -13.43
C GLU A 302 -1.50 12.71 -14.38
N ILE A 303 -1.79 11.47 -13.99
CA ILE A 303 -1.71 10.32 -14.89
C ILE A 303 -2.62 10.54 -16.11
N THR A 304 -2.02 10.45 -17.29
CA THR A 304 -2.68 10.65 -18.58
C THR A 304 -2.95 9.34 -19.33
N PHE A 305 -2.62 8.18 -18.74
CA PHE A 305 -2.73 6.85 -19.36
C PHE A 305 -3.82 5.96 -18.76
N TRP A 306 -4.76 6.52 -17.98
CA TRP A 306 -5.84 5.74 -17.40
C TRP A 306 -6.73 5.04 -18.43
N ASP A 307 -6.90 5.62 -19.62
CA ASP A 307 -7.62 5.01 -20.75
C ASP A 307 -7.03 3.67 -21.23
N ALA A 308 -5.74 3.43 -21.00
CA ALA A 308 -5.06 2.19 -21.36
C ALA A 308 -5.21 1.08 -20.29
N LEU A 309 -5.74 1.41 -19.11
CA LEU A 309 -5.96 0.49 -17.98
C LEU A 309 -7.45 0.15 -17.84
N ASP A 310 -7.75 -0.90 -17.06
CA ASP A 310 -9.14 -1.31 -16.78
C ASP A 310 -9.75 -0.55 -15.59
N TYR A 311 -8.90 -0.10 -14.66
CA TYR A 311 -9.29 0.68 -13.50
C TYR A 311 -8.36 1.89 -13.30
N ILE A 312 -8.94 2.97 -12.78
CA ILE A 312 -8.20 4.02 -12.08
C ILE A 312 -7.93 3.52 -10.66
N GLY A 313 -6.68 3.29 -10.31
CA GLY A 313 -6.29 2.83 -8.97
C GLY A 313 -5.72 3.97 -8.12
N ILE A 314 -6.19 4.08 -6.87
CA ILE A 314 -5.76 5.13 -5.94
C ILE A 314 -5.38 4.50 -4.60
N GLY A 315 -4.20 4.82 -4.06
CA GLY A 315 -3.86 4.65 -2.65
C GLY A 315 -4.52 5.79 -1.87
N ALA A 316 -5.73 5.55 -1.35
CA ALA A 316 -6.71 6.55 -0.96
C ALA A 316 -6.57 7.07 0.48
N TYR A 317 -5.35 7.44 0.88
CA TYR A 317 -5.07 8.04 2.19
C TYR A 317 -5.38 9.56 2.23
N PHE A 318 -6.58 9.94 1.79
CA PHE A 318 -7.02 11.33 1.77
C PHE A 318 -7.25 11.88 3.21
N PRO A 319 -6.67 13.04 3.57
CA PRO A 319 -6.86 13.64 4.87
C PRO A 319 -8.25 14.30 5.00
N LEU A 320 -8.96 14.00 6.09
CA LEU A 320 -10.23 14.64 6.45
C LEU A 320 -9.96 15.64 7.57
N LYS A 321 -10.20 16.93 7.32
CA LYS A 321 -9.68 18.04 8.17
C LYS A 321 -10.67 18.40 9.27
N VAL A 322 -10.96 17.44 10.14
CA VAL A 322 -11.92 17.59 11.25
C VAL A 322 -11.38 17.07 12.57
N SER A 323 -12.02 17.47 13.68
CA SER A 323 -11.59 17.14 15.04
C SER A 323 -11.62 15.63 15.32
N ASP A 324 -10.94 15.21 16.40
CA ASP A 324 -10.97 13.83 16.92
C ASP A 324 -12.37 13.34 17.31
N SER A 325 -13.23 14.28 17.70
CA SER A 325 -14.60 14.04 18.14
C SER A 325 -15.63 14.07 17.00
N ALA A 326 -15.18 14.22 15.74
CA ALA A 326 -16.06 14.32 14.58
C ALA A 326 -17.04 13.14 14.49
N SER A 327 -18.28 13.45 14.12
CA SER A 327 -19.30 12.44 13.86
C SER A 327 -19.03 11.72 12.53
N ILE A 328 -19.62 10.53 12.34
CA ILE A 328 -19.56 9.82 11.06
C ILE A 328 -20.10 10.70 9.93
N ASN A 329 -21.22 11.41 10.14
CA ASN A 329 -21.80 12.30 9.12
C ASN A 329 -20.83 13.41 8.71
N THR A 330 -20.13 14.01 9.68
CA THR A 330 -19.11 15.03 9.42
C THR A 330 -17.96 14.46 8.58
N LEU A 331 -17.53 13.22 8.86
CA LEU A 331 -16.51 12.54 8.05
C LEU A 331 -17.01 12.25 6.62
N VAL A 332 -18.29 11.87 6.45
CA VAL A 332 -18.92 11.66 5.13
C VAL A 332 -18.97 12.96 4.32
N GLU A 333 -19.24 14.09 4.97
CA GLU A 333 -19.25 15.41 4.35
C GLU A 333 -17.84 15.80 3.86
N GLU A 334 -16.80 15.56 4.68
CA GLU A 334 -15.41 15.80 4.31
C GLU A 334 -14.91 14.93 3.14
N TRP A 335 -15.55 13.78 2.90
CA TRP A 335 -15.27 12.96 1.73
C TRP A 335 -15.83 13.55 0.41
N GLN A 336 -16.89 14.38 0.47
CA GLN A 336 -17.59 14.83 -0.74
C GLN A 336 -16.72 15.61 -1.74
N PRO A 337 -15.82 16.52 -1.32
CA PRO A 337 -14.91 17.19 -2.25
C PRO A 337 -13.99 16.23 -3.00
N TYR A 338 -13.45 15.21 -2.32
CA TYR A 338 -12.62 14.18 -2.96
C TYR A 338 -13.45 13.31 -3.91
N ARG A 339 -14.61 12.84 -3.45
CA ARG A 339 -15.54 12.04 -4.25
C ARG A 339 -15.91 12.72 -5.56
N LYS A 340 -16.26 14.01 -5.54
CA LYS A 340 -16.59 14.79 -6.76
C LYS A 340 -15.42 14.85 -7.75
N LYS A 341 -14.20 15.04 -7.26
CA LYS A 341 -12.99 15.08 -8.10
C LYS A 341 -12.69 13.70 -8.69
N ILE A 342 -12.85 12.64 -7.89
CA ILE A 342 -12.66 11.26 -8.33
C ILE A 342 -13.67 10.87 -9.40
N ASP A 343 -14.96 11.17 -9.19
CA ASP A 343 -16.03 10.96 -10.18
C ASP A 343 -15.73 11.70 -11.50
N SER A 344 -15.28 12.95 -11.42
CA SER A 344 -14.90 13.73 -12.62
C SER A 344 -13.79 13.06 -13.43
N ILE A 345 -12.80 12.45 -12.77
CA ILE A 345 -11.72 11.72 -13.44
C ILE A 345 -12.20 10.36 -13.98
N ALA A 346 -13.05 9.65 -13.23
CA ALA A 346 -13.69 8.42 -13.69
C ALA A 346 -14.48 8.66 -14.98
N GLN A 347 -15.23 9.76 -15.05
CA GLN A 347 -15.98 10.19 -16.23
C GLN A 347 -15.03 10.59 -17.38
N LYS A 348 -14.01 11.41 -17.10
CA LYS A 348 -13.03 11.88 -18.10
C LYS A 348 -12.38 10.73 -18.88
N PHE A 349 -11.98 9.67 -18.19
CA PHE A 349 -11.33 8.52 -18.83
C PHE A 349 -12.29 7.39 -19.19
N ASN A 350 -13.57 7.50 -18.80
CA ASN A 350 -14.54 6.42 -18.88
C ASN A 350 -14.00 5.12 -18.26
N ARG A 351 -13.49 5.22 -17.03
CA ARG A 351 -12.92 4.10 -16.28
C ARG A 351 -13.46 4.04 -14.85
N PRO A 352 -13.80 2.85 -14.36
CA PRO A 352 -14.14 2.67 -12.95
C PRO A 352 -12.93 2.90 -12.03
N VAL A 353 -13.21 3.19 -10.76
CA VAL A 353 -12.20 3.47 -9.74
C VAL A 353 -12.12 2.33 -8.73
N LEU A 354 -10.89 1.96 -8.35
CA LEU A 354 -10.57 1.09 -7.23
C LEU A 354 -9.66 1.82 -6.24
N PHE A 355 -9.96 1.72 -4.95
CA PHE A 355 -9.00 2.09 -3.93
C PHE A 355 -8.07 0.90 -3.67
N LEU A 356 -6.84 0.98 -4.17
CA LEU A 356 -5.87 -0.12 -4.12
C LEU A 356 -5.09 -0.19 -2.81
N GLU A 357 -5.11 0.89 -2.03
CA GLU A 357 -4.75 0.91 -0.63
C GLU A 357 -5.65 1.89 0.11
N ILE A 358 -6.20 1.48 1.24
CA ILE A 358 -6.83 2.38 2.21
C ILE A 358 -6.82 1.71 3.57
N GLY A 359 -6.51 2.45 4.61
CA GLY A 359 -6.42 1.91 5.96
C GLY A 359 -6.54 3.01 7.00
N TYR A 360 -6.97 2.61 8.18
CA TYR A 360 -7.01 3.47 9.36
C TYR A 360 -6.45 2.70 10.54
N ARG A 361 -5.71 3.38 11.41
CA ARG A 361 -5.25 2.80 12.67
C ARG A 361 -6.31 3.00 13.75
N ALA A 362 -6.31 2.17 14.78
CA ALA A 362 -7.18 2.33 15.94
C ALA A 362 -6.66 3.43 16.90
N VAL A 363 -6.48 4.64 16.36
CA VAL A 363 -6.00 5.82 17.09
C VAL A 363 -6.91 7.02 16.87
N ALA A 364 -7.00 7.89 17.85
CA ALA A 364 -7.83 9.10 17.79
C ALA A 364 -7.45 9.95 16.56
N GLY A 365 -8.45 10.35 15.79
CA GLY A 365 -8.24 11.22 14.62
C GLY A 365 -7.53 10.58 13.45
N THR A 366 -7.53 9.24 13.36
CA THR A 366 -6.88 8.49 12.27
C THR A 366 -7.23 8.96 10.85
N TRP A 367 -8.30 9.72 10.66
CA TRP A 367 -8.69 10.31 9.37
C TRP A 367 -7.94 11.59 8.99
N ARG A 368 -7.25 12.26 9.92
CA ARG A 368 -6.53 13.51 9.61
C ARG A 368 -5.26 13.28 8.80
N GLU A 369 -4.52 12.25 9.18
CA GLU A 369 -3.26 11.85 8.52
C GLU A 369 -3.25 10.32 8.39
N PRO A 370 -4.14 9.76 7.55
CA PRO A 370 -4.41 8.32 7.54
C PRO A 370 -3.23 7.49 7.04
N TRP A 371 -2.17 8.10 6.50
CA TRP A 371 -0.92 7.44 6.14
C TRP A 371 0.03 7.24 7.33
N LEU A 372 -0.17 7.93 8.47
CA LEU A 372 0.74 7.85 9.61
C LEU A 372 0.65 6.49 10.31
N TYR A 373 1.79 5.82 10.41
CA TYR A 373 1.85 4.44 10.88
C TYR A 373 2.39 4.33 12.32
N THR A 374 2.91 5.41 12.90
CA THR A 374 3.21 5.53 14.34
C THR A 374 2.53 6.74 14.98
N GLY A 375 2.54 6.79 16.31
CA GLY A 375 1.94 7.89 17.08
C GLY A 375 0.42 7.81 17.20
N GLY A 376 -0.16 8.81 17.88
CA GLY A 376 -1.59 8.88 18.20
C GLY A 376 -1.94 8.16 19.50
N ALA A 377 -2.99 8.65 20.17
CA ALA A 377 -3.57 7.97 21.34
C ALA A 377 -4.50 6.84 20.87
N GLU A 378 -4.43 5.67 21.50
CA GLU A 378 -5.30 4.55 21.17
C GLU A 378 -6.78 4.94 21.27
N SER A 379 -7.55 4.54 20.26
CA SER A 379 -8.99 4.78 20.20
C SER A 379 -9.64 3.61 19.45
N PRO A 380 -10.17 2.62 20.19
CA PRO A 380 -10.71 1.39 19.59
C PRO A 380 -11.82 1.64 18.57
N ASP A 381 -12.59 2.72 18.69
CA ASP A 381 -13.72 3.04 17.81
C ASP A 381 -13.34 3.87 16.58
N ALA A 382 -12.19 4.55 16.59
CA ALA A 382 -11.82 5.50 15.55
C ALA A 382 -11.67 4.85 14.17
N GLN A 383 -11.09 3.64 14.13
CA GLN A 383 -10.92 2.87 12.90
C GLN A 383 -12.27 2.53 12.26
N GLY A 384 -13.23 2.01 13.04
CA GLY A 384 -14.58 1.70 12.58
C GLY A 384 -15.33 2.94 12.08
N LYS A 385 -15.26 4.07 12.79
CA LYS A 385 -15.88 5.34 12.35
C LYS A 385 -15.36 5.79 10.98
N ALA A 386 -14.06 5.69 10.76
CA ALA A 386 -13.43 6.09 9.50
C ALA A 386 -13.88 5.18 8.33
N PHE A 387 -13.91 3.86 8.54
CA PHE A 387 -14.42 2.93 7.51
C PHE A 387 -15.92 3.12 7.24
N GLU A 388 -16.73 3.37 8.26
CA GLU A 388 -18.17 3.59 8.10
C GLU A 388 -18.42 4.84 7.26
N ALA A 389 -17.71 5.95 7.55
CA ALA A 389 -17.82 7.18 6.77
C ALA A 389 -17.37 7.01 5.32
N LEU A 390 -16.24 6.32 5.09
CA LEU A 390 -15.76 5.98 3.75
C LEU A 390 -16.83 5.20 2.97
N LEU A 391 -17.37 4.12 3.54
CA LEU A 391 -18.32 3.27 2.84
C LEU A 391 -19.65 4.01 2.58
N GLN A 392 -20.15 4.79 3.52
CA GLN A 392 -21.31 5.67 3.30
C GLN A 392 -21.07 6.67 2.17
N ALA A 393 -19.86 7.22 2.03
CA ALA A 393 -19.55 8.20 1.00
C ALA A 393 -19.51 7.62 -0.43
N PHE A 394 -19.02 6.38 -0.63
CA PHE A 394 -18.69 5.87 -1.97
C PHE A 394 -19.48 4.66 -2.45
N GLN A 395 -19.99 3.79 -1.57
CA GLN A 395 -20.43 2.44 -1.98
C GLN A 395 -21.57 2.41 -3.02
N ASN A 396 -22.39 3.47 -3.07
CA ASN A 396 -23.55 3.56 -3.94
C ASN A 396 -23.17 4.10 -5.33
N ASP A 397 -21.93 4.56 -5.50
CA ASP A 397 -21.44 5.03 -6.79
C ASP A 397 -21.13 3.87 -7.72
N LYS A 398 -21.81 3.82 -8.86
CA LYS A 398 -21.61 2.77 -9.86
C LYS A 398 -20.17 2.72 -10.42
N TRP A 399 -19.50 3.88 -10.44
CA TRP A 399 -18.10 3.99 -10.87
C TRP A 399 -17.11 3.50 -9.81
N PHE A 400 -17.51 3.45 -8.54
CA PHE A 400 -16.68 2.92 -7.47
C PHE A 400 -16.79 1.39 -7.43
N LYS A 401 -15.66 0.71 -7.62
CA LYS A 401 -15.59 -0.76 -7.70
C LYS A 401 -15.03 -1.39 -6.44
N GLY A 402 -14.92 -0.63 -5.35
CA GLY A 402 -14.51 -1.14 -4.05
C GLY A 402 -13.06 -0.84 -3.72
N MET A 403 -12.51 -1.61 -2.78
CA MET A 403 -11.27 -1.27 -2.09
C MET A 403 -10.43 -2.47 -1.70
N TYR A 404 -9.15 -2.23 -1.47
CA TYR A 404 -8.18 -3.13 -0.85
C TYR A 404 -7.68 -2.51 0.46
N VAL A 405 -8.13 -3.08 1.57
CA VAL A 405 -7.79 -2.57 2.91
C VAL A 405 -6.34 -2.89 3.24
N TRP A 406 -5.55 -1.87 3.60
CA TRP A 406 -4.25 -2.04 4.23
C TRP A 406 -4.49 -2.23 5.74
N LYS A 407 -4.09 -3.35 6.36
CA LYS A 407 -3.59 -4.58 5.74
C LYS A 407 -3.96 -5.82 6.54
N THR A 408 -3.74 -6.97 5.92
CA THR A 408 -3.71 -8.29 6.57
C THR A 408 -2.32 -8.91 6.39
N PHE A 409 -1.99 -9.95 7.15
CA PHE A 409 -0.73 -10.68 6.99
C PHE A 409 -1.02 -12.15 6.75
N THR A 410 -0.09 -12.81 6.07
CA THR A 410 -0.01 -14.28 5.93
C THR A 410 0.02 -15.00 7.29
N ASP A 411 0.65 -14.42 8.32
CA ASP A 411 0.57 -14.87 9.71
C ASP A 411 0.52 -13.67 10.67
N PRO A 412 -0.68 -13.26 11.14
CA PRO A 412 -0.81 -12.12 12.05
C PRO A 412 -0.09 -12.30 13.39
N ASN A 413 0.10 -13.54 13.86
CA ASN A 413 0.83 -13.79 15.09
C ASN A 413 2.33 -13.60 14.90
N ALA A 414 2.88 -14.01 13.75
CA ALA A 414 4.26 -13.72 13.40
C ALA A 414 4.49 -12.21 13.23
N ALA A 415 3.62 -11.54 12.47
CA ALA A 415 3.71 -10.09 12.28
C ALA A 415 3.72 -9.32 13.62
N ARG A 416 2.82 -9.65 14.55
CA ARG A 416 2.79 -9.02 15.88
C ARG A 416 4.09 -9.23 16.69
N ARG A 417 4.72 -10.40 16.57
CA ARG A 417 6.03 -10.67 17.22
C ARG A 417 7.17 -9.86 16.60
N GLU A 418 7.00 -9.39 15.37
CA GLU A 418 7.96 -8.57 14.62
C GLU A 418 7.69 -7.07 14.74
N GLY A 419 6.75 -6.66 15.60
CA GLY A 419 6.47 -5.26 15.93
C GLY A 419 5.23 -4.67 15.27
N GLU A 420 4.46 -5.45 14.51
CA GLU A 420 3.25 -5.00 13.81
C GLU A 420 2.00 -5.07 14.71
N GLN A 421 2.06 -4.46 15.89
CA GLN A 421 1.00 -4.56 16.92
C GLN A 421 -0.02 -3.41 16.86
N THR A 422 0.42 -2.21 16.48
CA THR A 422 -0.40 -0.97 16.43
C THR A 422 -0.50 -0.40 15.01
N ASP A 423 -0.37 -1.30 14.03
CA ASP A 423 -0.42 -1.01 12.61
C ASP A 423 -1.88 -0.86 12.12
N PHE A 424 -2.06 -0.99 10.81
CA PHE A 424 -3.36 -0.89 10.15
C PHE A 424 -4.20 -2.18 10.20
N GLN A 425 -3.81 -3.19 10.98
CA GLN A 425 -4.64 -4.37 11.16
C GLN A 425 -6.02 -3.96 11.70
N PHE A 426 -7.05 -4.60 11.16
CA PHE A 426 -8.44 -4.37 11.56
C PHE A 426 -9.12 -5.62 12.14
N LYS A 427 -8.43 -6.77 12.08
CA LYS A 427 -8.91 -8.06 12.57
C LYS A 427 -9.11 -8.01 14.09
N GLY A 428 -10.31 -8.33 14.55
CA GLY A 428 -10.72 -8.26 15.95
C GLY A 428 -11.00 -6.84 16.46
N LEU A 429 -10.95 -5.82 15.59
CA LEU A 429 -11.16 -4.41 15.95
C LEU A 429 -12.47 -3.87 15.36
N SER A 430 -12.81 -2.61 15.70
CA SER A 430 -14.02 -1.94 15.18
C SER A 430 -14.04 -1.84 13.65
N GLY A 431 -12.87 -1.81 12.99
CA GLY A 431 -12.77 -1.87 11.54
C GLY A 431 -13.33 -3.17 10.96
N GLU A 432 -13.04 -4.34 11.53
CA GLU A 432 -13.63 -5.62 11.09
C GLU A 432 -15.15 -5.62 11.24
N VAL A 433 -15.68 -5.09 12.34
CA VAL A 433 -17.13 -5.04 12.59
C VAL A 433 -17.85 -4.28 11.47
N VAL A 434 -17.33 -3.09 11.13
CA VAL A 434 -17.88 -2.25 10.07
C VAL A 434 -17.69 -2.88 8.70
N LEU A 435 -16.49 -3.35 8.36
CA LEU A 435 -16.24 -4.00 7.07
C LEU A 435 -17.14 -5.22 6.89
N LYS A 436 -17.30 -6.07 7.91
CA LYS A 436 -18.19 -7.24 7.88
C LYS A 436 -19.65 -6.86 7.61
N LYS A 437 -20.15 -5.79 8.24
CA LYS A 437 -21.50 -5.26 8.02
C LYS A 437 -21.70 -4.93 6.53
N TRP A 438 -20.83 -4.10 5.96
CA TRP A 438 -20.94 -3.67 4.57
C TRP A 438 -20.65 -4.78 3.56
N TRP A 439 -19.64 -5.61 3.80
CA TRP A 439 -19.18 -6.63 2.86
C TRP A 439 -20.12 -7.82 2.72
N ARG A 440 -20.90 -8.12 3.77
CA ARG A 440 -21.94 -9.17 3.71
C ARG A 440 -23.28 -8.66 3.16
N GLY A 441 -23.35 -7.41 2.70
CA GLY A 441 -24.56 -6.80 2.15
C GLY A 441 -25.53 -6.28 3.21
N GLY A 442 -25.04 -5.94 4.40
CA GLY A 442 -25.84 -5.36 5.47
C GLY A 442 -26.05 -3.86 5.29
N THR A 443 -27.13 -3.50 4.61
CA THR A 443 -27.91 -2.28 4.92
C THR A 443 -29.32 -2.68 5.30
#